data_AF-A0A514WRP5-F1
#
_entry.id   AF-A0A514WRP5-F1
#
_cell.length_a   1.000
_cell.length_b   1.000
_cell.length_c   1.000
_cell.angle_alpha   90.00
_cell.angle_beta   90.00
_cell.angle_gamma   90.00
#
_symmetry.space_group_name_H-M   'P 1'
#
loop_
_entity.id
_entity.type
_entity.pdbx_description
1 polymer ?
#
loop_
_entity_poly.entity_id
_entity_poly.type
_entity_poly.pdbx_seq_one_letter_code
_entity_poly.pdbx_strand_id
1 'polypeptide(L)'
;MNPVKHLPLIAFIAMTAFTMKAQAQSSMTQTQVPVATTAQAAHVKSYREWKHELVLDAQNRVTIIKTQIETRKALRTAAMGVDPNMARTRGLEAVASRDLALEKLEKDLREEQYDLDVANDLTVTDYFVGYLTKVQNKKAAFQEVAGKLSPEEVAELMTAYANSVFGAHAADLPASAANISKEPGK
;
A
#
# COMPACT_ATOMS: atom_id res chain seq x y z
N MET A 1 -13.19 -36.84 28.22
CA MET A 1 -13.95 -36.40 27.02
C MET A 1 -13.91 -34.87 26.97
N ASN A 2 -13.74 -34.35 25.75
CA ASN A 2 -13.32 -32.98 25.40
C ASN A 2 -14.10 -31.81 26.04
N PRO A 3 -13.44 -30.64 26.24
CA PRO A 3 -14.11 -29.37 26.49
C PRO A 3 -14.53 -28.68 25.18
N VAL A 4 -15.78 -28.21 25.10
CA VAL A 4 -16.30 -27.45 23.96
C VAL A 4 -16.21 -25.94 24.23
N LYS A 5 -15.20 -25.35 23.60
CA LYS A 5 -15.20 -24.15 22.73
C LYS A 5 -15.87 -22.84 23.19
N HIS A 6 -15.02 -21.81 23.22
CA HIS A 6 -15.27 -20.38 23.24
C HIS A 6 -16.18 -19.85 22.12
N LEU A 7 -16.87 -18.73 22.39
CA LEU A 7 -17.22 -17.67 21.43
C LEU A 7 -17.59 -16.38 22.20
N PRO A 8 -16.78 -15.30 22.19
CA PRO A 8 -17.28 -13.97 22.50
C PRO A 8 -17.90 -13.32 21.26
N LEU A 9 -19.11 -12.81 21.48
CA LEU A 9 -19.98 -12.12 20.54
C LEU A 9 -19.33 -10.80 20.06
N ILE A 10 -18.94 -10.74 18.80
CA ILE A 10 -18.62 -9.50 18.10
C ILE A 10 -19.95 -8.92 17.61
N ALA A 11 -20.43 -7.85 18.24
CA ALA A 11 -21.52 -7.05 17.72
C ALA A 11 -20.95 -5.88 16.91
N PHE A 12 -21.25 -5.93 15.62
CA PHE A 12 -20.92 -4.96 14.59
C PHE A 12 -21.61 -3.61 14.82
N ILE A 13 -20.91 -2.56 14.44
CA ILE A 13 -21.39 -1.19 14.21
C ILE A 13 -22.23 -1.16 12.92
N ALA A 14 -23.39 -0.51 12.95
CA ALA A 14 -24.09 0.00 11.76
C ALA A 14 -24.53 1.45 12.10
N MET A 15 -23.95 2.45 11.44
CA MET A 15 -24.52 3.14 10.25
C MET A 15 -25.95 3.66 10.48
N THR A 16 -26.35 4.89 10.20
CA THR A 16 -25.76 6.07 9.54
C THR A 16 -26.84 7.15 9.69
N ALA A 17 -26.46 8.36 10.11
CA ALA A 17 -27.31 9.53 9.93
C ALA A 17 -27.27 9.94 8.45
N PHE A 18 -28.42 10.03 7.80
CA PHE A 18 -28.56 10.75 6.55
C PHE A 18 -29.61 11.85 6.72
N THR A 19 -29.12 13.08 6.73
CA THR A 19 -29.90 14.31 6.58
C THR A 19 -29.53 14.89 5.22
N MET A 20 -30.51 15.19 4.37
CA MET A 20 -30.51 16.27 3.35
C MET A 20 -31.79 16.11 2.52
N LYS A 21 -32.79 16.99 2.67
CA LYS A 21 -33.00 18.32 2.07
C LYS A 21 -33.35 18.31 0.57
N ALA A 22 -34.46 19.01 0.31
CA ALA A 22 -34.84 19.73 -0.91
C ALA A 22 -35.43 18.92 -2.08
N GLN A 23 -36.74 18.76 -2.00
CA GLN A 23 -37.64 18.53 -3.11
C GLN A 23 -37.95 19.88 -3.79
N ALA A 24 -37.43 20.09 -4.99
CA ALA A 24 -37.92 21.08 -5.95
C ALA A 24 -37.40 20.74 -7.35
N GLN A 25 -38.25 20.20 -8.23
CA GLN A 25 -38.54 20.79 -9.54
C GLN A 25 -39.46 19.90 -10.38
N SER A 26 -40.42 20.59 -10.97
CA SER A 26 -41.50 20.14 -11.84
C SER A 26 -41.01 19.94 -13.28
N SER A 27 -41.62 18.95 -13.96
CA SER A 27 -42.03 18.95 -15.37
C SER A 27 -41.04 19.35 -16.48
N MET A 28 -40.69 18.43 -17.37
CA MET A 28 -41.18 18.37 -18.76
C MET A 28 -40.46 17.28 -19.57
N THR A 29 -41.23 16.64 -20.45
CA THR A 29 -40.92 15.61 -21.45
C THR A 29 -39.72 15.92 -22.36
N GLN A 30 -38.82 14.94 -22.50
CA GLN A 30 -38.25 14.61 -23.82
C GLN A 30 -37.84 13.12 -23.87
N THR A 31 -38.38 12.41 -24.84
CA THR A 31 -38.06 11.03 -25.20
C THR A 31 -36.60 10.96 -25.67
N GLN A 32 -35.72 10.43 -24.82
CA GLN A 32 -34.43 9.90 -25.22
C GLN A 32 -34.29 8.48 -24.69
N VAL A 33 -33.99 7.57 -25.61
CA VAL A 33 -33.68 6.17 -25.37
C VAL A 33 -32.48 6.12 -24.42
N PRO A 34 -32.59 5.54 -23.21
CA PRO A 34 -31.43 5.37 -22.35
C PRO A 34 -30.60 4.21 -22.90
N VAL A 35 -29.64 4.49 -23.80
CA VAL A 35 -28.43 3.67 -23.88
C VAL A 35 -27.53 4.11 -22.72
N ALA A 36 -28.00 3.86 -21.50
CA ALA A 36 -27.14 3.80 -20.34
C ALA A 36 -26.44 2.44 -20.43
N THR A 37 -25.40 2.36 -21.25
CA THR A 37 -24.31 1.45 -20.92
C THR A 37 -23.69 2.07 -19.67
N THR A 38 -24.21 1.70 -18.52
CA THR A 38 -23.48 1.73 -17.25
C THR A 38 -22.33 0.72 -17.37
N ALA A 39 -21.39 1.00 -18.28
CA ALA A 39 -20.02 0.66 -18.02
C ALA A 39 -19.71 1.46 -16.76
N GLN A 40 -19.79 0.79 -15.61
CA GLN A 40 -19.09 1.24 -14.43
C GLN A 40 -17.67 1.49 -14.91
N ALA A 41 -17.35 2.75 -15.22
CA ALA A 41 -16.00 3.19 -15.42
C ALA A 41 -15.32 2.77 -14.12
N ALA A 42 -14.53 1.70 -14.21
CA ALA A 42 -13.86 1.13 -13.06
C ALA A 42 -13.07 2.30 -12.50
N HIS A 43 -13.48 2.86 -11.37
CA HIS A 43 -12.92 4.08 -10.85
C HIS A 43 -11.43 3.83 -10.57
N VAL A 44 -10.58 4.21 -11.52
CA VAL A 44 -9.15 3.92 -11.44
C VAL A 44 -8.51 5.02 -10.63
N LYS A 45 -7.95 4.64 -9.49
CA LYS A 45 -7.20 5.56 -8.62
C LYS A 45 -6.00 6.09 -9.38
N SER A 46 -5.71 7.37 -9.27
CA SER A 46 -4.47 7.96 -9.80
C SER A 46 -3.23 7.36 -9.11
N TYR A 47 -2.06 7.52 -9.72
CA TYR A 47 -0.78 7.10 -9.13
C TYR A 47 -0.60 7.66 -7.71
N ARG A 48 -0.90 8.95 -7.52
CA ARG A 48 -0.76 9.64 -6.23
C ARG A 48 -1.70 9.07 -5.18
N GLU A 49 -2.96 8.84 -5.52
CA GLU A 49 -3.94 8.26 -4.60
C GLU A 49 -3.54 6.84 -4.21
N TRP A 50 -3.13 6.03 -5.17
CA TRP A 50 -2.68 4.66 -4.91
C TRP A 50 -1.44 4.61 -4.02
N LYS A 51 -0.41 5.42 -4.34
CA LYS A 51 0.82 5.50 -3.54
C LYS A 51 0.52 6.02 -2.13
N HIS A 52 -0.31 7.05 -2.02
CA HIS A 52 -0.70 7.62 -0.74
C HIS A 52 -1.41 6.59 0.14
N GLU A 53 -2.34 5.80 -0.41
CA GLU A 53 -3.00 4.73 0.35
C GLU A 53 -2.02 3.66 0.84
N LEU A 54 -1.07 3.23 -0.01
CA LEU A 54 -0.08 2.22 0.38
C LEU A 54 0.87 2.74 1.48
N VAL A 55 1.34 3.98 1.36
CA VAL A 55 2.17 4.62 2.38
C VAL A 55 1.40 4.77 3.68
N LEU A 56 0.14 5.23 3.61
CA LEU A 56 -0.71 5.39 4.79
C LEU A 56 -0.97 4.05 5.50
N ASP A 57 -1.25 3.00 4.73
CA ASP A 57 -1.45 1.65 5.25
C ASP A 57 -0.20 1.12 5.96
N ALA A 58 0.98 1.26 5.35
CA ALA A 58 2.25 0.88 5.97
C ALA A 58 2.55 1.70 7.25
N GLN A 59 2.30 3.02 7.23
CA GLN A 59 2.44 3.88 8.41
C GLN A 59 1.52 3.43 9.56
N ASN A 60 0.28 3.05 9.24
CA ASN A 60 -0.66 2.53 10.22
C ASN A 60 -0.16 1.23 10.83
N ARG A 61 0.35 0.29 10.03
CA ARG A 61 0.93 -0.97 10.52
C ARG A 61 2.11 -0.73 11.46
N VAL A 62 3.07 0.13 11.07
CA VAL A 62 4.20 0.53 11.91
C VAL A 62 3.71 1.12 13.24
N THR A 63 2.71 2.00 13.20
CA THR A 63 2.14 2.64 14.40
C THR A 63 1.49 1.62 15.33
N ILE A 64 0.73 0.67 14.78
CA ILE A 64 0.10 -0.41 15.55
C ILE A 64 1.17 -1.27 16.25
N ILE A 65 2.23 -1.66 15.56
CA ILE A 65 3.28 -2.49 16.18
C ILE A 65 4.04 -1.71 17.25
N LYS A 66 4.37 -0.43 17.01
CA LYS A 66 5.02 0.42 18.02
C LYS A 66 4.18 0.55 19.29
N THR A 67 2.90 0.84 19.15
CA THR A 67 1.99 0.97 20.30
C THR A 67 1.84 -0.35 21.06
N GLN A 68 1.84 -1.50 20.38
CA GLN A 68 1.87 -2.82 21.02
C GLN A 68 3.16 -3.06 21.81
N ILE A 69 4.32 -2.70 21.25
CA ILE A 69 5.62 -2.81 21.93
C ILE A 69 5.63 -1.92 23.18
N GLU A 70 5.22 -0.66 23.05
CA GLU A 70 5.15 0.29 24.17
C GLU A 70 4.22 -0.21 25.28
N THR A 71 3.02 -0.68 24.91
CA THR A 71 2.06 -1.24 25.88
C THR A 71 2.65 -2.44 26.61
N ARG A 72 3.35 -3.35 25.92
CA ARG A 72 4.00 -4.51 26.54
C ARG A 72 5.18 -4.11 27.43
N LYS A 73 5.98 -3.12 27.01
CA LYS A 73 7.08 -2.57 27.81
C LYS A 73 6.55 -1.89 29.08
N ALA A 74 5.46 -1.13 28.97
CA ALA A 74 4.79 -0.49 30.12
C ALA A 74 4.17 -1.53 31.08
N LEU A 75 3.57 -2.59 30.57
CA LEU A 75 3.07 -3.70 31.39
C LEU A 75 4.20 -4.42 32.13
N ARG A 76 5.36 -4.58 31.49
CA ARG A 76 6.56 -5.15 32.12
C ARG A 76 7.05 -4.28 33.27
N THR A 77 7.20 -2.98 33.07
CA THR A 77 7.67 -2.07 34.14
C THR A 77 6.66 -1.97 35.29
N ALA A 78 5.36 -1.96 34.99
CA ALA A 78 4.31 -1.99 36.02
C ALA A 78 4.33 -3.30 36.83
N ALA A 79 4.57 -4.45 36.19
CA ALA A 79 4.67 -5.74 36.86
C ALA A 79 5.92 -5.86 37.77
N MET A 80 6.99 -5.12 37.49
CA MET A 80 8.18 -5.06 38.36
C MET A 80 7.95 -4.25 39.64
N GLY A 81 6.88 -3.45 39.72
CA GLY A 81 6.46 -2.74 40.94
C GLY A 81 5.54 -3.54 41.86
N VAL A 82 5.22 -4.80 41.53
CA VAL A 82 4.34 -5.66 42.32
C VAL A 82 5.14 -6.34 43.44
N ASP A 83 4.57 -6.34 44.65
CA ASP A 83 5.11 -6.91 45.90
C ASP A 83 6.06 -8.13 45.67
N PRO A 84 7.32 -8.07 46.15
CA PRO A 84 8.31 -9.14 46.03
C PRO A 84 7.83 -10.53 46.47
N ASN A 85 6.83 -10.62 47.35
CA ASN A 85 6.25 -11.90 47.79
C ASN A 85 5.27 -12.54 46.80
N MET A 86 4.75 -11.81 45.80
CA MET A 86 3.91 -12.37 44.75
C MET A 86 4.68 -12.79 43.49
N ALA A 87 5.92 -12.33 43.33
CA ALA A 87 6.75 -12.59 42.15
C ALA A 87 7.25 -14.06 42.05
N ARG A 88 7.38 -14.75 43.20
CA ARG A 88 8.01 -16.09 43.25
C ARG A 88 7.14 -17.22 42.70
N THR A 89 5.81 -17.06 42.65
CA THR A 89 4.90 -18.17 42.29
C THR A 89 4.54 -18.21 40.80
N ARG A 90 4.92 -17.21 40.00
CA ARG A 90 4.58 -17.12 38.55
C ARG A 90 5.78 -16.80 37.63
N GLY A 91 7.00 -16.76 38.16
CA GLY A 91 8.02 -15.79 37.72
C GLY A 91 8.97 -16.12 36.57
N LEU A 92 9.16 -17.38 36.13
CA LEU A 92 10.21 -17.70 35.14
C LEU A 92 9.66 -18.00 33.74
N GLU A 93 8.71 -18.94 33.58
CA GLU A 93 8.14 -19.25 32.26
C GLU A 93 7.27 -18.11 31.69
N ALA A 94 6.54 -17.39 32.55
CA ALA A 94 5.71 -16.26 32.13
C ALA A 94 6.53 -15.03 31.71
N VAL A 95 7.78 -14.91 32.17
CA VAL A 95 8.69 -13.83 31.78
C VAL A 95 9.39 -14.20 30.46
N ALA A 96 9.90 -15.44 30.34
CA ALA A 96 10.54 -15.92 29.12
C ALA A 96 9.59 -15.89 27.90
N SER A 97 8.31 -16.28 28.08
CA SER A 97 7.29 -16.21 27.02
C SER A 97 6.91 -14.78 26.62
N ARG A 98 7.01 -13.81 27.55
CA ARG A 98 6.77 -12.39 27.27
C ARG A 98 7.93 -11.77 26.48
N ASP A 99 9.16 -12.12 26.83
CA ASP A 99 10.35 -11.63 26.14
C ASP A 99 10.40 -12.15 24.69
N LEU A 100 10.09 -13.44 24.45
CA LEU A 100 10.00 -14.00 23.10
C LEU A 100 8.94 -13.28 22.23
N ALA A 101 7.79 -12.96 22.83
CA ALA A 101 6.74 -12.27 22.11
C ALA A 101 7.04 -10.79 21.85
N LEU A 102 7.89 -10.17 22.67
CA LEU A 102 8.40 -8.81 22.44
C LEU A 102 9.45 -8.81 21.33
N GLU A 103 10.39 -9.77 21.36
CA GLU A 103 11.38 -9.96 20.30
C GLU A 103 10.71 -10.17 18.94
N LYS A 104 9.65 -10.98 18.90
CA LYS A 104 8.84 -11.15 17.69
C LYS A 104 8.27 -9.82 17.19
N LEU A 105 7.65 -9.02 18.07
CA LEU A 105 7.09 -7.72 17.68
C LEU A 105 8.18 -6.73 17.21
N GLU A 106 9.38 -6.77 17.79
CA GLU A 106 10.51 -5.95 17.34
C GLU A 106 11.04 -6.39 15.97
N LYS A 107 10.98 -7.69 15.66
CA LYS A 107 11.25 -8.21 14.32
C LYS A 107 10.17 -7.74 13.33
N ASP A 108 8.90 -7.94 13.66
CA ASP A 108 7.77 -7.54 12.82
C ASP A 108 7.81 -6.01 12.56
N LEU A 109 8.22 -5.21 13.56
CA LEU A 109 8.41 -3.77 13.40
C LEU A 109 9.44 -3.42 12.31
N ARG A 110 10.56 -4.16 12.26
CA ARG A 110 11.62 -3.93 11.27
C ARG A 110 11.16 -4.29 9.87
N GLU A 111 10.38 -5.36 9.74
CA GLU A 111 9.77 -5.77 8.47
C GLU A 111 8.78 -4.71 7.98
N GLU A 112 7.89 -4.21 8.84
CA GLU A 112 6.94 -3.16 8.47
C GLU A 112 7.61 -1.80 8.19
N GLN A 113 8.74 -1.51 8.85
CA GLN A 113 9.56 -0.33 8.51
C GLN A 113 10.17 -0.46 7.11
N TYR A 114 10.67 -1.63 6.76
CA TYR A 114 11.17 -1.90 5.42
C TYR A 114 10.04 -1.76 4.38
N ASP A 115 8.86 -2.29 4.66
CA ASP A 115 7.71 -2.16 3.77
C ASP A 115 7.25 -0.70 3.60
N LEU A 116 7.36 0.11 4.66
CA LEU A 116 7.12 1.55 4.57
C LEU A 116 8.15 2.25 3.67
N ASP A 117 9.42 1.90 3.78
CA ASP A 117 10.48 2.46 2.93
C ASP A 117 10.24 2.08 1.46
N VAL A 118 9.91 0.81 1.19
CA VAL A 118 9.53 0.36 -0.15
C VAL A 118 8.29 1.12 -0.67
N ALA A 119 7.27 1.32 0.17
CA ALA A 119 6.08 2.07 -0.21
C ALA A 119 6.38 3.54 -0.56
N ASN A 120 7.33 4.16 0.15
CA ASN A 120 7.79 5.52 -0.15
C ASN A 120 8.54 5.61 -1.49
N ASP A 121 9.26 4.55 -1.84
CA ASP A 121 10.06 4.48 -3.07
C ASP A 121 9.26 3.98 -4.30
N LEU A 122 7.96 3.68 -4.15
CA LEU A 122 7.11 3.25 -5.27
C LEU A 122 7.10 4.27 -6.40
N THR A 123 7.39 3.80 -7.61
CA THR A 123 7.45 4.62 -8.82
C THR A 123 6.16 4.55 -9.63
N VAL A 124 6.03 5.44 -10.63
CA VAL A 124 4.93 5.38 -11.61
C VAL A 124 4.94 4.02 -12.33
N THR A 125 6.11 3.46 -12.61
CA THR A 125 6.25 2.14 -13.25
C THR A 125 5.60 1.03 -12.41
N ASP A 126 5.82 1.04 -11.09
CA ASP A 126 5.25 0.04 -10.16
C ASP A 126 3.73 0.14 -10.10
N TYR A 127 3.18 1.34 -10.25
CA TYR A 127 1.74 1.54 -10.35
C TYR A 127 1.16 0.92 -11.64
N PHE A 128 1.82 1.10 -12.78
CA PHE A 128 1.38 0.51 -14.04
C PHE A 128 1.45 -1.04 -14.00
N VAL A 129 2.53 -1.60 -13.46
CA VAL A 129 2.73 -3.06 -13.42
C VAL A 129 1.95 -3.72 -12.28
N GLY A 130 1.88 -3.09 -11.12
CA GLY A 130 1.34 -3.68 -9.89
C GLY A 130 -0.16 -3.43 -9.66
N TYR A 131 -0.68 -2.27 -10.10
CA TYR A 131 -2.08 -1.88 -9.89
C TYR A 131 -2.89 -2.00 -11.18
N LEU A 132 -2.44 -1.38 -12.28
CA LEU A 132 -3.24 -1.34 -13.52
C LEU A 132 -3.37 -2.70 -14.22
N THR A 133 -2.41 -3.61 -14.05
CA THR A 133 -2.51 -4.97 -14.59
C THR A 133 -3.62 -5.81 -13.96
N LYS A 134 -3.99 -5.49 -12.71
CA LYS A 134 -5.05 -6.16 -11.94
C LYS A 134 -6.45 -5.65 -12.28
N VAL A 135 -6.56 -4.53 -13.00
CA VAL A 135 -7.84 -3.97 -13.44
C VAL A 135 -8.35 -4.76 -14.64
N GLN A 136 -9.63 -5.16 -14.63
CA GLN A 136 -10.22 -5.99 -15.69
C GLN A 136 -10.25 -5.26 -17.05
N ASN A 137 -10.68 -3.99 -17.06
CA ASN A 137 -10.80 -3.18 -18.27
C ASN A 137 -9.55 -2.35 -18.53
N LYS A 138 -8.43 -3.03 -18.83
CA LYS A 138 -7.10 -2.41 -19.01
C LYS A 138 -7.11 -1.22 -19.98
N LYS A 139 -7.75 -1.36 -21.15
CA LYS A 139 -7.78 -0.30 -22.18
C LYS A 139 -8.47 0.98 -21.71
N ALA A 140 -9.62 0.84 -21.01
CA ALA A 140 -10.33 1.98 -20.46
C ALA A 140 -9.57 2.59 -19.27
N ALA A 141 -8.97 1.74 -18.43
CA ALA A 141 -8.14 2.17 -17.30
C ALA A 141 -6.93 3.00 -17.76
N PHE A 142 -6.20 2.54 -18.79
CA PHE A 142 -5.07 3.30 -19.32
C PHE A 142 -5.48 4.66 -19.91
N GLN A 143 -6.64 4.75 -20.56
CA GLN A 143 -7.15 6.03 -21.07
C GLN A 143 -7.52 6.99 -19.95
N GLU A 144 -8.15 6.50 -18.88
CA GLU A 144 -8.49 7.30 -17.72
C GLU A 144 -7.23 7.78 -16.98
N VAL A 145 -6.24 6.90 -16.81
CA VAL A 145 -4.97 7.22 -16.17
C VAL A 145 -4.16 8.22 -16.98
N ALA A 146 -4.14 8.09 -18.31
CA ALA A 146 -3.47 9.04 -19.19
C ALA A 146 -4.02 10.48 -19.04
N GLY A 147 -5.29 10.63 -18.65
CA GLY A 147 -5.88 11.93 -18.34
C GLY A 147 -5.58 12.47 -16.94
N LYS A 148 -5.10 11.62 -16.02
CA LYS A 148 -4.83 11.97 -14.60
C LYS A 148 -3.33 12.12 -14.29
N LEU A 149 -2.45 11.68 -15.19
CA LEU A 149 -0.99 11.80 -15.03
C LEU A 149 -0.51 13.22 -15.33
N SER A 150 0.42 13.71 -14.53
CA SER A 150 1.12 14.96 -14.82
C SER A 150 2.17 14.76 -15.92
N PRO A 151 2.57 15.83 -16.64
CA PRO A 151 3.62 15.74 -17.65
C PRO A 151 4.94 15.20 -17.11
N GLU A 152 5.28 15.51 -15.86
CA GLU A 152 6.48 15.00 -15.20
C GLU A 152 6.41 13.49 -14.97
N GLU A 153 5.26 12.98 -14.51
CA GLU A 153 5.03 11.54 -14.27
C GLU A 153 5.10 10.73 -15.58
N VAL A 154 4.60 11.31 -16.68
CA VAL A 154 4.72 10.70 -18.02
C VAL A 154 6.17 10.71 -18.48
N ALA A 155 6.92 11.79 -18.26
CA ALA A 155 8.33 11.85 -18.61
C ALA A 155 9.17 10.81 -17.85
N GLU A 156 8.89 10.60 -16.57
CA GLU A 156 9.51 9.55 -15.76
C GLU A 156 9.17 8.15 -16.31
N LEU A 157 7.91 7.90 -16.63
CA LEU A 157 7.47 6.64 -17.25
C LEU A 157 8.15 6.39 -18.60
N MET A 158 8.25 7.41 -19.47
CA MET A 158 8.93 7.31 -20.76
C MET A 158 10.43 7.09 -20.60
N THR A 159 11.05 7.73 -19.62
CA THR A 159 12.47 7.54 -19.29
C THR A 159 12.73 6.12 -18.77
N ALA A 160 11.88 5.63 -17.86
CA ALA A 160 11.96 4.27 -17.34
C ALA A 160 11.74 3.22 -18.44
N TYR A 161 10.77 3.45 -19.33
CA TYR A 161 10.53 2.61 -20.50
C TYR A 161 11.73 2.61 -21.45
N ALA A 162 12.29 3.78 -21.75
CA ALA A 162 13.46 3.89 -22.62
C ALA A 162 14.68 3.17 -22.02
N ASN A 163 14.91 3.30 -20.72
CA ASN A 163 15.99 2.59 -20.02
C ASN A 163 15.76 1.08 -19.96
N SER A 164 14.51 0.63 -19.82
CA SER A 164 14.15 -0.79 -19.77
C SER A 164 14.26 -1.46 -21.16
N VAL A 165 13.76 -0.81 -22.21
CA VAL A 165 13.72 -1.36 -23.57
C VAL A 165 15.02 -1.14 -24.34
N PHE A 166 15.68 0.00 -24.16
CA PHE A 166 16.91 0.34 -24.90
C PHE A 166 18.18 0.24 -24.04
N GLY A 167 18.09 0.43 -22.72
CA GLY A 167 19.25 0.37 -21.83
C GLY A 167 19.76 -1.06 -21.58
N ALA A 168 18.88 -2.06 -21.57
CA ALA A 168 19.27 -3.47 -21.40
C ALA A 168 20.11 -4.02 -22.58
N HIS A 169 20.06 -3.37 -23.75
CA HIS A 169 20.87 -3.73 -24.91
C HIS A 169 22.10 -2.83 -25.12
N ALA A 170 22.22 -1.71 -24.38
CA ALA A 170 23.37 -0.80 -24.50
C ALA A 170 24.65 -1.35 -23.85
N ALA A 171 24.52 -2.26 -22.87
CA ALA A 171 25.66 -2.93 -22.25
C ALA A 171 26.28 -4.06 -23.10
N ASP A 172 25.60 -4.47 -24.17
CA ASP A 172 26.01 -5.61 -25.02
C ASP A 172 26.49 -5.18 -26.42
N LEU A 173 26.73 -3.89 -26.62
CA LEU A 173 27.48 -3.40 -27.78
C LEU A 173 28.97 -3.48 -27.45
N PRO A 174 29.74 -4.42 -28.05
CA PRO A 174 31.18 -4.41 -27.88
C PRO A 174 31.72 -3.05 -28.35
N ALA A 175 32.65 -2.49 -27.58
CA ALA A 175 33.38 -1.25 -27.86
C ALA A 175 34.26 -1.30 -29.14
N SER A 176 33.88 -2.11 -30.14
CA SER A 176 34.60 -2.31 -31.39
C SER A 176 34.09 -1.43 -32.54
N ALA A 177 33.04 -0.63 -32.34
CA ALA A 177 32.49 0.26 -33.37
C ALA A 177 32.94 1.74 -33.23
N ALA A 178 33.97 2.03 -32.44
CA ALA A 178 34.51 3.38 -32.26
C ALA A 178 35.73 3.69 -33.15
N ASN A 179 36.01 2.91 -34.20
CA ASN A 179 37.19 3.10 -35.05
C ASN A 179 36.88 3.17 -36.56
N ILE A 180 35.87 3.94 -36.95
CA ILE A 180 35.72 4.39 -38.33
C ILE A 180 35.51 5.90 -38.33
N SER A 181 36.55 6.63 -38.77
CA SER A 181 36.56 7.96 -39.41
C SER A 181 37.45 9.03 -38.76
N LYS A 182 38.74 8.98 -39.07
CA LYS A 182 39.65 10.14 -39.26
C LYS A 182 40.86 9.58 -40.04
N GLU A 183 41.20 9.95 -41.27
CA GLU A 183 41.24 11.26 -41.93
C GLU A 183 41.17 11.14 -43.47
N PRO A 184 40.72 12.20 -44.18
CA PRO A 184 41.06 12.45 -45.57
C PRO A 184 42.12 13.56 -45.73
N GLY A 185 43.12 13.31 -46.61
CA GLY A 185 44.02 14.32 -47.20
C GLY A 185 45.28 14.60 -46.37
N LYS A 186 46.50 14.69 -46.92
CA LYS A 186 46.95 14.98 -48.29
C LYS A 186 48.41 14.54 -48.43
#